data_AF-A0A5N4A271-F1
#
_entry.id   AF-A0A5N4A271-F1
#
_cell.length_a   1.000
_cell.length_b   1.000
_cell.length_c   1.000
_cell.angle_alpha   90.00
_cell.angle_beta   90.00
_cell.angle_gamma   90.00
#
_symmetry.space_group_name_H-M   'P 1'
#
loop_
_entity.id
_entity.type
_entity.pdbx_description
1 polymer ?
#
loop_
_entity_poly.entity_id
_entity_poly.type
_entity_poly.pdbx_seq_one_letter_code
_entity_poly.pdbx_strand_id
1 'polypeptide(L)'
;MDNLEEQPKKHRVDLSSLPTRQYLDQTVVPILLQGLSHVAKERPADPVSALGNFLLKHKAPAAAANNSNHSDLSDGDKKKLPTLNLS
;
A
#
# COMPACT_ATOMS: atom_id res chain seq x y z
N MET A 1 34.18 19.09 -5.81
CA MET A 1 33.90 17.65 -5.91
C MET A 1 33.64 17.20 -4.49
N ASP A 2 32.44 16.90 -4.00
CA ASP A 2 31.14 16.67 -4.63
C ASP A 2 30.05 16.99 -3.60
N ASN A 3 29.03 17.72 -4.03
CA ASN A 3 27.82 17.98 -3.26
C ASN A 3 27.05 16.65 -3.17
N LEU A 4 27.04 15.99 -2.01
CA LEU A 4 26.18 14.83 -1.79
C LEU A 4 24.75 15.32 -1.72
N GLU A 5 24.12 15.38 -2.89
CA GLU A 5 22.67 15.51 -3.08
C GLU A 5 21.98 14.40 -2.29
N GLU A 6 21.55 14.72 -1.07
CA GLU A 6 20.84 13.81 -0.19
C GLU A 6 19.45 13.56 -0.80
N GLN A 7 19.37 12.52 -1.63
CA GLN A 7 18.13 12.11 -2.25
C GLN A 7 17.07 11.88 -1.17
N PRO A 8 15.87 12.48 -1.28
CA PRO A 8 14.81 12.26 -0.31
C PRO A 8 14.44 10.79 -0.39
N LYS A 9 14.86 10.03 0.61
CA LYS A 9 14.48 8.65 0.83
C LYS A 9 12.96 8.66 0.98
N LYS A 10 12.26 8.50 -0.16
CA LYS A 10 10.82 8.38 -0.26
C LYS A 10 10.44 7.33 0.77
N HIS A 11 9.90 7.79 1.89
CA HIS A 11 9.47 6.95 2.99
C HIS A 11 8.41 6.03 2.39
N ARG A 12 8.81 4.79 2.09
CA ARG A 12 7.90 3.79 1.57
C ARG A 12 6.98 3.46 2.72
N VAL A 13 5.79 4.05 2.70
CA VAL A 13 4.77 3.78 3.71
C VAL A 13 4.29 2.35 3.47
N ASP A 14 4.55 1.47 4.43
CA ASP A 14 4.07 0.09 4.38
C ASP A 14 2.56 0.05 4.59
N LEU A 15 1.82 0.07 3.48
CA LEU A 15 0.36 0.12 3.44
C LEU A 15 -0.30 -1.00 4.26
N SER A 16 0.35 -2.15 4.42
CA SER A 16 -0.16 -3.31 5.16
C SER A 16 -0.20 -3.12 6.69
N SER A 17 0.62 -2.22 7.23
CA SER A 17 0.69 -1.94 8.68
C SER A 17 -0.17 -0.74 9.10
N LEU A 18 -0.76 -0.04 8.12
CA LEU A 18 -1.50 1.18 8.38
C LEU A 18 -2.83 0.88 9.09
N PRO A 19 -3.24 1.76 10.03
CA PRO A 19 -4.62 1.78 10.50
C PRO A 19 -5.61 1.90 9.33
N THR A 20 -6.76 1.25 9.44
CA THR A 20 -7.76 1.13 8.36
C THR A 20 -8.08 2.44 7.67
N ARG A 21 -8.29 3.53 8.43
CA ARG A 21 -8.60 4.84 7.88
C ARG A 21 -7.48 5.35 6.97
N GLN A 22 -6.23 5.22 7.41
CA GLN A 22 -5.07 5.71 6.69
C GLN A 22 -4.78 4.86 5.44
N TYR A 23 -5.01 3.54 5.52
CA TYR A 23 -4.97 2.67 4.34
C TYR A 23 -5.98 3.12 3.29
N LEU A 24 -7.23 3.35 3.68
CA LEU A 24 -8.28 3.81 2.75
C LEU A 24 -7.96 5.19 2.17
N ASP A 25 -7.52 6.13 3.02
CA ASP A 25 -7.14 7.50 2.64
C ASP A 25 -6.01 7.53 1.60
N GLN A 26 -5.06 6.60 1.68
CA GLN A 26 -3.91 6.53 0.76
C GLN A 26 -4.15 5.67 -0.49
N THR A 27 -5.14 4.78 -0.47
CA THR A 27 -5.35 3.82 -1.57
C THR A 27 -6.53 4.20 -2.45
N VAL A 28 -7.72 4.32 -1.87
CA VAL A 28 -8.99 4.34 -2.62
C VAL A 28 -9.80 5.62 -2.42
N VAL A 29 -9.67 6.32 -1.30
CA VAL A 29 -10.47 7.52 -1.00
C VAL A 29 -10.29 8.63 -2.06
N PRO A 30 -9.07 8.97 -2.53
CA PRO A 30 -8.92 10.06 -3.49
C PRO A 30 -9.67 9.80 -4.80
N ILE A 31 -9.55 8.58 -5.34
CA ILE A 31 -10.24 8.19 -6.58
C ILE A 31 -11.75 8.05 -6.37
N LEU A 32 -12.19 7.57 -5.20
CA LEU A 32 -13.60 7.49 -4.86
C LEU A 32 -14.24 8.88 -4.77
N LEU A 33 -13.59 9.84 -4.11
CA LEU A 33 -14.09 11.23 -4.04
C LEU A 33 -14.22 11.86 -5.43
N GLN A 34 -13.24 11.60 -6.31
CA GLN A 34 -13.27 12.11 -7.67
C GLN A 34 -14.40 11.46 -8.49
N GLY A 35 -14.58 10.14 -8.36
CA GLY A 35 -15.65 9.40 -9.02
C GLY A 35 -17.04 9.80 -8.52
N LEU A 36 -17.21 9.96 -7.20
CA LEU A 36 -18.45 10.45 -6.61
C LEU A 36 -18.78 11.87 -7.08
N SER A 37 -17.78 12.74 -7.20
CA SER A 37 -17.96 14.08 -7.74
C SER A 37 -18.41 14.06 -9.21
N HIS A 38 -17.92 13.11 -10.00
CA HIS A 38 -18.32 12.92 -11.40
C HIS A 38 -19.77 12.43 -11.49
N VAL A 39 -20.14 11.40 -10.72
CA VAL A 39 -21.51 10.87 -10.66
C VAL A 39 -22.50 11.93 -10.17
N ALA A 40 -22.12 12.74 -9.19
CA ALA A 40 -22.97 13.81 -8.66
C ALA A 40 -23.27 14.90 -9.72
N LYS A 41 -22.34 15.13 -10.65
CA LYS A 41 -22.50 16.10 -11.75
C LYS A 41 -23.33 15.54 -12.90
N GLU A 42 -23.01 14.33 -13.37
CA GLU A 42 -23.70 13.77 -14.54
C GLU A 42 -25.06 13.16 -14.20
N ARG A 43 -25.29 12.76 -12.94
CA ARG A 43 -26.49 12.05 -12.47
C ARG A 43 -26.96 10.96 -13.45
N PRO A 44 -26.07 10.00 -13.80
CA PRO A 44 -26.42 8.93 -14.71
C PRO A 44 -27.55 8.07 -14.14
N ALA A 45 -28.32 7.42 -15.01
CA ALA A 45 -29.42 6.53 -14.62
C ALA A 45 -28.97 5.43 -13.64
N ASP A 46 -27.76 4.89 -13.85
CA ASP A 46 -27.13 3.87 -13.01
C ASP A 46 -25.85 4.39 -12.34
N PRO A 47 -25.94 5.06 -11.18
CA PRO A 47 -24.80 5.69 -10.52
C PRO A 47 -23.73 4.69 -10.08
N VAL A 48 -24.10 3.47 -9.70
CA VAL A 48 -23.15 2.42 -9.26
C VAL A 48 -22.31 1.92 -10.44
N SER A 49 -22.95 1.60 -11.56
CA SER A 49 -22.27 1.15 -12.78
C SER A 49 -21.35 2.24 -13.34
N ALA A 50 -21.80 3.50 -13.32
CA ALA A 50 -20.99 4.65 -13.73
C ALA A 50 -19.75 4.81 -12.83
N LEU A 51 -19.92 4.72 -11.50
CA LEU A 51 -18.80 4.80 -10.56
C LEU A 51 -17.80 3.65 -10.76
N GLY A 52 -18.28 2.41 -10.91
CA GLY A 52 -17.41 1.26 -11.17
C GLY A 52 -16.59 1.44 -12.44
N ASN A 53 -17.23 1.89 -13.53
CA ASN A 53 -16.54 2.19 -14.78
C ASN A 53 -15.54 3.34 -14.63
N PHE A 54 -15.86 4.37 -13.84
CA PHE A 54 -14.95 5.47 -13.55
C PHE A 54 -13.69 4.97 -12.85
N LEU A 55 -13.83 4.13 -11.82
CA LEU A 55 -12.69 3.56 -11.09
C LEU A 55 -11.80 2.70 -12.00
N LEU A 56 -12.38 1.91 -12.90
CA LEU A 56 -11.61 1.07 -13.84
C LEU A 56 -10.83 1.90 -14.87
N LYS A 57 -11.43 2.99 -15.39
CA LYS A 57 -10.80 3.88 -16.37
C LYS A 57 -9.71 4.75 -15.74
N HIS A 58 -9.92 5.19 -14.51
CA HIS A 58 -9.04 6.13 -13.80
C HIS A 58 -8.16 5.45 -12.75
N LYS A 59 -7.99 4.12 -12.80
CA LYS A 59 -7.17 3.39 -11.83
C LYS A 59 -5.84 4.13 -11.66
N ALA A 60 -5.68 4.79 -10.51
CA ALA A 60 -4.38 5.32 -10.17
C ALA A 60 -3.45 4.11 -10.14
N PRO A 61 -2.20 4.20 -10.64
CA PRO A 61 -1.23 3.16 -10.35
C PRO A 61 -1.13 3.09 -8.83
N ALA A 62 -1.85 2.12 -8.24
CA ALA A 62 -1.91 1.89 -6.82
C ALA A 62 -0.47 1.73 -6.39
N ALA A 63 0.07 2.77 -5.72
CA ALA A 63 1.43 2.83 -5.23
C ALA A 63 2.41 2.03 -6.09
N ALA A 64 2.91 2.59 -7.20
CA ALA A 64 4.07 2.04 -7.89
C ALA A 64 5.32 2.15 -7.00
N ALA A 65 5.33 1.39 -5.91
CA ALA A 65 6.46 0.99 -5.10
C ALA A 65 5.96 -0.07 -4.10
N ASN A 66 6.35 -1.31 -4.40
CA ASN A 66 6.96 -2.21 -3.44
C ASN A 66 6.05 -3.25 -2.78
N ASN A 67 5.97 -4.43 -3.40
CA ASN A 67 5.98 -5.65 -2.61
C ASN A 67 6.68 -6.80 -3.37
N SER A 68 8.01 -6.87 -3.21
CA SER A 68 8.84 -8.03 -3.56
C SER A 68 9.96 -8.22 -2.52
N ASN A 69 9.63 -8.23 -1.24
CA ASN A 69 10.57 -8.67 -0.19
C ASN A 69 9.96 -9.87 0.55
N HIS A 70 9.99 -11.03 -0.11
CA HIS A 70 10.05 -12.28 0.65
C HIS A 70 11.51 -12.45 1.08
N SER A 71 11.81 -12.14 2.33
CA SER A 71 13.10 -12.42 2.94
C SER A 71 13.27 -13.94 3.03
N ASP A 72 14.01 -14.49 2.07
CA ASP A 72 14.55 -15.84 2.14
C ASP A 72 15.64 -15.86 3.23
N LEU A 73 15.22 -16.17 4.46
CA LEU A 73 16.10 -16.51 5.58
C LEU A 73 16.19 -18.03 5.65
N SER A 74 16.94 -18.60 4.71
CA SER A 74 17.43 -19.98 4.74
C SER A 74 18.95 -19.97 4.69
N ASP A 75 19.59 -19.77 5.84
CA ASP A 75 20.96 -20.23 6.12
C ASP A 75 21.01 -20.38 7.65
N GLY A 76 20.91 -21.60 8.18
CA GLY A 76 22.09 -22.45 8.31
C GLY A 76 22.78 -22.15 9.64
N ASP A 77 22.66 -23.08 10.60
CA ASP A 77 23.60 -23.26 11.71
C ASP A 77 23.63 -22.25 12.88
N LYS A 78 23.01 -22.60 14.02
CA LYS A 78 23.71 -23.04 15.26
C LYS A 78 22.81 -23.05 16.53
N LYS A 79 22.64 -24.28 17.06
CA LYS A 79 22.59 -24.67 18.49
C LYS A 79 21.37 -24.26 19.34
N LYS A 80 20.37 -25.15 19.36
CA LYS A 80 19.30 -25.22 20.38
C LYS A 80 19.65 -26.32 21.41
N LEU A 81 19.97 -25.89 22.65
CA LEU A 81 19.73 -26.47 24.00
C LEU A 81 19.99 -27.98 24.26
N PRO A 82 20.59 -28.37 25.41
CA PRO A 82 19.82 -28.38 26.67
C PRO A 82 20.63 -27.99 27.92
N THR A 83 20.10 -27.09 28.76
CA THR A 83 20.47 -27.06 30.18
C THR A 83 19.34 -27.74 30.95
N LEU A 84 19.59 -28.98 31.38
CA LEU A 84 18.76 -29.67 32.35
C LEU A 84 18.76 -28.85 33.64
N ASN A 85 17.58 -28.36 34.03
CA ASN A 85 17.28 -28.07 35.42
C ASN A 85 16.51 -29.28 35.95
N LEU A 86 17.11 -30.07 36.85
CA LEU A 86 16.37 -30.88 37.79
C LEU A 86 17.21 -31.18 39.05
N SER A 87 16.76 -30.57 40.15
CA SER A 87 16.95 -30.88 41.58
C SER A 87 18.36 -31.00 42.15
#